data_AF-A0A1B8XTY3-F1
#
_entry.id   AF-A0A1B8XTY3-F1
#
_cell.length_a   1.000
_cell.length_b   1.000
_cell.length_c   1.000
_cell.angle_alpha   90.00
_cell.angle_beta   90.00
_cell.angle_gamma   90.00
#
_symmetry.space_group_name_H-M   'P 1'
#
loop_
_entity.id
_entity.type
_entity.pdbx_description
1 polymer ?
#
loop_
_entity_poly.entity_id
_entity_poly.type
_entity_poly.pdbx_seq_one_letter_code
_entity_poly.pdbx_strand_id
1 'polypeptide(L)'
;GGPGASGCGYGNFEEIGPYDTFLRRRNTTWIQAVNLLFVDNPVGTGFSYTTDSGAFAKDVATVAADMMVLLKQFFGSKPEFQETPFYIFSESYGGKMAAAIGLALYKEIKAGSIKCQLGGVALGDSWISPVDSVLSWGPYLYSIGNFTSSLHQRLLWGVPQSLYPCSIHFIKDEKQNNVTQL
;
A
#
# COMPACT_ATOMS: atom_id res chain seq x y z
N GLY A 1 -3.68 -0.57 4.47
CA GLY A 1 -2.21 -0.70 4.57
C GLY A 1 -1.67 0.06 5.78
N GLY A 2 -0.40 -0.11 6.17
CA GLY A 2 0.20 0.54 7.34
C GLY A 2 1.73 0.68 7.27
N PRO A 3 2.55 -0.31 7.72
CA PRO A 3 2.15 -1.69 8.04
C PRO A 3 1.40 -1.82 9.38
N GLY A 4 0.48 -2.81 9.46
CA GLY A 4 -0.28 -3.12 10.69
C GLY A 4 -1.76 -2.71 10.71
N ALA A 5 -2.26 -2.04 9.65
CA ALA A 5 -3.68 -1.69 9.56
C ALA A 5 -4.52 -2.90 9.08
N SER A 6 -5.65 -3.12 9.75
CA SER A 6 -6.54 -4.27 9.52
C SER A 6 -7.22 -4.20 8.14
N GLY A 7 -7.08 -5.27 7.36
CA GLY A 7 -7.79 -5.43 6.09
C GLY A 7 -9.28 -5.71 6.31
N CYS A 8 -9.62 -6.39 7.41
CA CYS A 8 -11.00 -6.57 7.84
C CYS A 8 -11.60 -5.26 8.37
N GLY A 9 -10.85 -4.47 9.14
CA GLY A 9 -11.31 -3.18 9.67
C GLY A 9 -11.56 -2.17 8.55
N TYR A 10 -10.50 -1.77 7.85
CA TYR A 10 -10.59 -0.73 6.82
C TYR A 10 -11.32 -1.24 5.58
N GLY A 11 -10.81 -2.29 4.95
CA GLY A 11 -11.32 -2.79 3.68
C GLY A 11 -12.80 -3.19 3.75
N ASN A 12 -13.19 -3.95 4.78
CA ASN A 12 -14.57 -4.44 4.90
C ASN A 12 -15.51 -3.38 5.49
N PHE A 13 -15.14 -2.71 6.58
CA PHE A 13 -16.08 -1.86 7.32
C PHE A 13 -15.95 -0.36 7.03
N GLU A 14 -14.83 0.13 6.53
CA GLU A 14 -14.64 1.56 6.23
C GLU A 14 -14.70 1.87 4.74
N GLU A 15 -14.36 0.91 3.89
CA GLU A 15 -14.19 1.13 2.45
C GLU A 15 -15.24 0.38 1.61
N ILE A 16 -14.93 -0.84 1.17
CA ILE A 16 -15.59 -1.48 0.02
C ILE A 16 -16.53 -2.63 0.40
N GLY A 17 -16.52 -3.07 1.65
CA GLY A 17 -17.40 -4.14 2.12
C GLY A 17 -18.87 -3.70 2.28
N PRO A 18 -19.76 -4.64 2.57
CA PRO A 18 -21.21 -4.42 2.48
C PRO A 18 -21.82 -3.63 3.63
N TYR A 19 -21.12 -3.51 4.76
CA TYR A 19 -21.61 -2.83 5.97
C TYR A 19 -20.59 -1.83 6.48
N ASP A 20 -21.06 -0.73 7.07
CA ASP A 20 -20.20 0.23 7.77
C ASP A 20 -19.85 -0.20 9.20
N THR A 21 -19.04 0.61 9.88
CA THR A 21 -18.60 0.38 11.26
C THR A 21 -19.75 0.40 12.28
N PHE A 22 -20.93 0.88 11.89
CA PHE A 22 -22.18 0.82 12.67
C PHE A 22 -23.11 -0.31 12.21
N LEU A 23 -22.59 -1.25 11.40
CA LEU A 23 -23.32 -2.39 10.83
C LEU A 23 -24.50 -1.98 9.93
N ARG A 24 -24.47 -0.78 9.35
CA ARG A 24 -25.47 -0.33 8.38
C ARG A 24 -25.05 -0.73 6.99
N ARG A 25 -25.98 -1.26 6.20
CA ARG A 25 -25.70 -1.69 4.82
C ARG A 25 -25.28 -0.48 3.97
N ARG A 26 -24.18 -0.61 3.22
CA ARG A 26 -23.74 0.39 2.24
C ARG A 26 -24.58 0.30 0.97
N ASN A 27 -24.86 1.46 0.37
CA ASN A 27 -25.46 1.55 -0.97
C ASN A 27 -24.44 1.15 -2.06
N THR A 28 -23.16 1.43 -1.83
CA THR A 28 -22.05 1.13 -2.73
C THR A 28 -21.11 0.12 -2.06
N THR A 29 -20.98 -1.07 -2.65
CA THR A 29 -20.07 -2.11 -2.17
C THR A 29 -19.61 -2.97 -3.35
N TRP A 30 -18.38 -3.46 -3.28
CA TRP A 30 -17.80 -4.28 -4.35
C TRP A 30 -18.42 -5.68 -4.42
N ILE A 31 -19.13 -6.14 -3.38
CA ILE A 31 -19.82 -7.43 -3.41
C ILE A 31 -20.93 -7.51 -4.47
N GLN A 32 -21.32 -6.37 -5.06
CA GLN A 32 -22.27 -6.31 -6.18
C GLN A 32 -21.67 -6.88 -7.49
N ALA A 33 -20.35 -6.97 -7.60
CA ALA A 33 -19.65 -7.40 -8.81
C ALA A 33 -18.67 -8.56 -8.58
N VAL A 34 -18.12 -8.70 -7.37
CA VAL A 34 -17.05 -9.66 -7.07
C VAL A 34 -17.23 -10.33 -5.71
N ASN A 35 -16.59 -11.48 -5.51
CA ASN A 35 -16.40 -12.05 -4.18
C ASN A 35 -15.22 -11.35 -3.50
N LEU A 36 -15.38 -10.93 -2.25
CA LEU A 36 -14.34 -10.26 -1.48
C LEU A 36 -13.79 -11.18 -0.39
N LEU A 37 -12.46 -11.30 -0.34
CA LEU A 37 -11.72 -11.95 0.74
C LEU A 37 -10.85 -10.89 1.43
N PHE A 38 -11.21 -10.55 2.67
CA PHE A 38 -10.42 -9.65 3.50
C PHE A 38 -9.49 -10.46 4.38
N VAL A 39 -8.23 -10.04 4.47
CA VAL A 39 -7.21 -10.70 5.28
C VAL A 39 -6.52 -9.65 6.15
N ASP A 40 -6.47 -9.92 7.45
CA ASP A 40 -5.64 -9.18 8.37
C ASP A 40 -4.19 -9.67 8.25
N ASN A 41 -3.32 -8.85 7.69
CA ASN A 41 -1.94 -9.20 7.36
C ASN A 41 -1.01 -7.99 7.57
N PRO A 42 0.19 -8.18 8.15
CA PRO A 42 0.79 -9.43 8.65
C PRO A 42 0.26 -9.90 10.01
N VAL A 43 0.79 -11.01 10.55
CA VAL A 43 0.50 -11.44 11.93
C VAL A 43 0.74 -10.29 12.92
N GLY A 44 -0.15 -10.11 13.88
CA GLY A 44 -0.24 -8.92 14.75
C GLY A 44 -1.22 -7.85 14.26
N THR A 45 -1.72 -7.97 13.03
CA THR A 45 -2.73 -7.05 12.47
C THR A 45 -4.13 -7.54 12.79
N GLY A 46 -5.02 -6.66 13.25
CA GLY A 46 -6.44 -6.96 13.47
C GLY A 46 -6.63 -8.21 14.35
N PHE A 47 -7.28 -9.24 13.79
CA PHE A 47 -7.49 -10.52 14.48
C PHE A 47 -6.39 -11.58 14.23
N SER A 48 -5.42 -11.31 13.35
CA SER A 48 -4.29 -12.21 13.14
C SER A 48 -3.30 -12.08 14.28
N TYR A 49 -3.09 -13.14 15.07
CA TYR A 49 -2.24 -13.10 16.26
C TYR A 49 -1.25 -14.26 16.33
N THR A 50 -0.23 -14.09 17.19
CA THR A 50 0.74 -15.12 17.57
C THR A 50 1.01 -14.99 19.07
N THR A 51 1.32 -16.09 19.75
CA THR A 51 1.81 -16.09 21.14
C THR A 51 3.33 -16.02 21.23
N ASP A 52 4.03 -16.22 20.11
CA ASP A 52 5.48 -16.08 20.00
C ASP A 52 5.84 -14.69 19.48
N SER A 53 6.50 -13.89 20.31
CA SER A 53 6.97 -12.54 19.95
C SER A 53 8.05 -12.54 18.89
N GLY A 54 8.72 -13.67 18.64
CA GLY A 54 9.68 -13.84 17.56
C GLY A 54 9.03 -13.99 16.17
N ALA A 55 7.73 -14.31 16.11
CA ALA A 55 7.05 -14.69 14.87
C ALA A 55 6.48 -13.51 14.07
N PHE A 56 6.61 -12.27 14.55
CA PHE A 56 6.21 -11.10 13.76
C PHE A 56 7.11 -10.95 12.53
N ALA A 57 6.50 -10.78 11.36
CA ALA A 57 7.21 -10.56 10.10
C ALA A 57 8.08 -9.29 10.18
N LYS A 58 9.37 -9.42 9.83
CA LYS A 58 10.35 -8.33 9.89
C LYS A 58 10.68 -7.74 8.51
N ASP A 59 10.20 -8.38 7.46
CA ASP A 59 10.39 -7.96 6.07
C ASP A 59 9.19 -8.39 5.21
N VAL A 60 9.09 -7.78 4.03
CA VAL A 60 8.01 -8.06 3.06
C VAL A 60 8.09 -9.48 2.51
N ALA A 61 9.28 -10.08 2.49
CA ALA A 61 9.46 -11.46 2.01
C ALA A 61 8.75 -12.46 2.94
N THR A 62 8.87 -12.27 4.25
CA THR A 62 8.17 -13.06 5.27
C THR A 62 6.66 -12.87 5.15
N VAL A 63 6.19 -11.61 4.98
CA VAL A 63 4.76 -11.33 4.76
C VAL A 63 4.21 -12.08 3.54
N ALA A 64 4.96 -12.11 2.43
CA ALA A 64 4.56 -12.82 1.23
C ALA A 64 4.55 -14.34 1.44
N ALA A 65 5.55 -14.89 2.15
CA ALA A 65 5.62 -16.31 2.47
C ALA A 65 4.43 -16.77 3.33
N ASP A 66 4.09 -16.03 4.37
CA ASP A 66 2.94 -16.32 5.25
C ASP A 66 1.63 -16.27 4.46
N MET A 67 1.49 -15.29 3.54
CA MET A 67 0.32 -15.22 2.67
C MET A 67 0.21 -16.45 1.75
N MET A 68 1.33 -17.02 1.29
CA MET A 68 1.28 -18.25 0.48
C MET A 68 0.76 -19.44 1.30
N VAL A 69 1.06 -19.52 2.60
CA VAL A 69 0.48 -20.54 3.49
C VAL A 69 -1.04 -20.38 3.53
N LEU A 70 -1.53 -19.15 3.73
CA LEU A 70 -2.97 -18.87 3.74
C LEU A 70 -3.62 -19.22 2.40
N LEU A 71 -3.05 -18.80 1.27
CA LEU A 71 -3.63 -19.04 -0.05
C LEU A 71 -3.62 -20.53 -0.44
N LYS A 72 -2.57 -21.28 -0.07
CA LYS A 72 -2.54 -22.75 -0.23
C LYS A 72 -3.72 -23.40 0.50
N GLN A 73 -3.96 -23.00 1.76
CA GLN A 73 -5.08 -23.51 2.54
C GLN A 73 -6.44 -23.07 1.98
N PHE A 74 -6.57 -21.81 1.57
CA PHE A 74 -7.80 -21.28 1.01
C PHE A 74 -8.20 -22.02 -0.27
N PHE A 75 -7.33 -22.07 -1.29
CA PHE A 75 -7.65 -22.74 -2.55
C PHE A 75 -7.73 -24.27 -2.42
N GLY A 76 -7.01 -24.87 -1.45
CA GLY A 76 -7.14 -26.29 -1.15
C GLY A 76 -8.47 -26.66 -0.48
N SER A 77 -8.97 -25.81 0.41
CA SER A 77 -10.24 -26.03 1.13
C SER A 77 -11.48 -25.53 0.37
N LYS A 78 -11.29 -24.64 -0.61
CA LYS A 78 -12.34 -24.06 -1.44
C LYS A 78 -12.04 -24.26 -2.93
N PRO A 79 -12.09 -25.50 -3.43
CA PRO A 79 -11.78 -25.82 -4.81
C PRO A 79 -12.66 -25.06 -5.83
N GLU A 80 -13.88 -24.65 -5.44
CA GLU A 80 -14.80 -23.84 -6.25
C GLU A 80 -14.20 -22.49 -6.69
N PHE A 81 -13.23 -21.93 -5.94
CA PHE A 81 -12.57 -20.68 -6.30
C PHE A 81 -11.33 -20.86 -7.18
N GLN A 82 -10.85 -22.08 -7.41
CA GLN A 82 -9.62 -22.30 -8.21
C GLN A 82 -9.80 -21.85 -9.66
N GLU A 83 -11.00 -22.01 -10.21
CA GLU A 83 -11.36 -21.57 -11.57
C GLU A 83 -11.94 -20.14 -11.58
N THR A 84 -12.04 -19.47 -10.44
CA THR A 84 -12.51 -18.07 -10.40
C THR A 84 -11.32 -17.12 -10.63
N PRO A 85 -11.45 -16.09 -11.49
CA PRO A 85 -10.42 -15.06 -11.63
C PRO A 85 -10.10 -14.41 -10.29
N PHE A 86 -8.85 -14.52 -9.87
CA PHE A 86 -8.36 -14.05 -8.58
C PHE A 86 -7.52 -12.78 -8.77
N TYR A 87 -7.89 -11.71 -8.06
CA TYR A 87 -7.20 -10.43 -8.09
C TYR A 87 -6.76 -10.03 -6.69
N ILE A 88 -5.58 -9.44 -6.58
CA ILE A 88 -5.07 -8.90 -5.33
C ILE A 88 -5.25 -7.39 -5.34
N PHE A 89 -6.00 -6.86 -4.40
CA PHE A 89 -6.17 -5.42 -4.20
C PHE A 89 -5.50 -4.98 -2.90
N SER A 90 -4.86 -3.82 -2.91
CA SER A 90 -4.29 -3.24 -1.69
C SER A 90 -4.17 -1.72 -1.78
N GLU A 91 -3.88 -1.12 -0.63
CA GLU A 91 -3.77 0.34 -0.49
C GLU A 91 -2.58 0.72 0.40
N SER A 92 -1.97 1.89 0.16
CA SER A 92 -0.90 2.48 0.98
C SER A 92 0.34 1.57 1.05
N TYR A 93 0.88 1.27 2.24
CA TYR A 93 1.98 0.30 2.40
C TYR A 93 1.59 -1.12 1.94
N GLY A 94 0.28 -1.40 1.88
CA GLY A 94 -0.26 -2.62 1.31
C GLY A 94 0.16 -2.84 -0.14
N GLY A 95 0.50 -1.78 -0.88
CA GLY A 95 1.01 -1.90 -2.23
C GLY A 95 2.32 -2.68 -2.34
N LYS A 96 3.27 -2.41 -1.45
CA LYS A 96 4.55 -3.14 -1.39
C LYS A 96 4.31 -4.62 -1.08
N MET A 97 3.43 -4.90 -0.14
CA MET A 97 3.06 -6.26 0.26
C MET A 97 2.36 -6.99 -0.89
N ALA A 98 1.37 -6.38 -1.54
CA ALA A 98 0.65 -6.98 -2.65
C ALA A 98 1.52 -7.27 -3.87
N ALA A 99 2.47 -6.39 -4.20
CA ALA A 99 3.42 -6.64 -5.28
C ALA A 99 4.28 -7.90 -4.99
N ALA A 100 4.78 -8.04 -3.76
CA ALA A 100 5.55 -9.21 -3.35
C ALA A 100 4.70 -10.48 -3.28
N ILE A 101 3.47 -10.40 -2.74
CA ILE A 101 2.51 -11.50 -2.69
C ILE A 101 2.15 -11.96 -4.12
N GLY A 102 1.88 -11.03 -5.04
CA GLY A 102 1.57 -11.35 -6.44
C GLY A 102 2.71 -12.07 -7.14
N LEU A 103 3.96 -11.63 -6.92
CA LEU A 103 5.14 -12.30 -7.46
C LEU A 103 5.32 -13.71 -6.86
N ALA A 104 5.13 -13.86 -5.55
CA ALA A 104 5.22 -15.16 -4.87
C ALA A 104 4.13 -16.11 -5.39
N LEU A 105 2.88 -15.65 -5.49
CA LEU A 105 1.75 -16.42 -5.98
C LEU A 105 1.98 -16.88 -7.43
N TYR A 106 2.46 -15.98 -8.29
CA TYR A 106 2.78 -16.32 -9.68
C TYR A 106 3.80 -17.47 -9.77
N LYS A 107 4.82 -17.47 -8.90
CA LYS A 107 5.83 -18.55 -8.84
C LYS A 107 5.23 -19.87 -8.37
N GLU A 108 4.39 -19.83 -7.34
CA GLU A 108 3.70 -21.03 -6.81
C GLU A 108 2.71 -21.61 -7.85
N ILE A 109 1.98 -20.77 -8.59
CA ILE A 109 1.13 -21.21 -9.70
C ILE A 109 1.97 -21.90 -10.78
N LYS A 110 3.10 -21.31 -11.19
CA LYS A 110 4.01 -21.93 -12.16
C LYS A 110 4.62 -23.25 -11.68
N ALA A 111 4.84 -23.39 -10.38
CA ALA A 111 5.33 -24.62 -9.77
C ALA A 111 4.23 -25.68 -9.60
N GLY A 112 2.95 -25.34 -9.82
CA GLY A 112 1.81 -26.23 -9.63
C GLY A 112 1.44 -26.47 -8.15
N SER A 113 2.01 -25.70 -7.22
CA SER A 113 1.78 -25.83 -5.78
C SER A 113 0.54 -25.07 -5.29
N ILE A 114 0.08 -24.07 -6.05
CA ILE A 114 -1.22 -23.41 -5.85
C ILE A 114 -1.96 -23.44 -7.19
N LYS A 115 -3.20 -23.93 -7.19
CA LYS A 115 -4.09 -23.86 -8.34
C LYS A 115 -5.05 -22.69 -8.19
N CYS A 116 -4.82 -21.61 -8.92
CA CYS A 116 -5.78 -20.50 -9.06
C CYS A 116 -5.53 -19.71 -10.35
N GLN A 117 -6.53 -18.93 -10.80
CA GLN A 117 -6.41 -18.06 -11.98
C GLN A 117 -6.05 -16.62 -11.58
N LEU A 118 -4.77 -16.33 -11.34
CA LEU A 118 -4.31 -14.96 -11.03
C LEU A 118 -4.56 -14.02 -12.23
N GLY A 119 -5.54 -13.12 -12.10
CA GLY A 119 -5.92 -12.14 -13.11
C GLY A 119 -5.18 -10.82 -13.01
N GLY A 120 -4.66 -10.45 -11.83
CA GLY A 120 -3.87 -9.23 -11.67
C GLY A 120 -3.67 -8.77 -10.23
N VAL A 121 -2.91 -7.69 -10.09
CA VAL A 121 -2.65 -6.98 -8.84
C VAL A 121 -2.96 -5.50 -9.05
N ALA A 122 -3.81 -4.94 -8.20
CA ALA A 122 -4.26 -3.55 -8.27
C ALA A 122 -3.88 -2.81 -6.97
N LEU A 123 -3.30 -1.62 -7.13
CA LEU A 123 -2.60 -0.89 -6.09
C LEU A 123 -3.23 0.51 -5.95
N GLY A 124 -4.06 0.74 -4.94
CA GLY A 124 -4.63 2.05 -4.61
C GLY A 124 -3.64 2.88 -3.80
N ASP A 125 -3.42 4.14 -4.19
CA ASP A 125 -2.62 5.15 -3.47
C ASP A 125 -1.37 4.59 -2.76
N SER A 126 -0.63 3.76 -3.48
CA SER A 126 0.34 2.84 -2.87
C SER A 126 1.71 3.47 -2.71
N TRP A 127 2.30 3.30 -1.53
CA TRP A 127 3.65 3.78 -1.24
C TRP A 127 4.71 2.79 -1.73
N ILE A 128 4.89 2.68 -3.05
CA ILE A 128 5.76 1.69 -3.71
C ILE A 128 7.23 2.10 -3.69
N SER A 129 7.55 3.26 -4.29
CA SER A 129 8.90 3.81 -4.31
C SER A 129 9.00 4.92 -3.26
N PRO A 130 9.70 4.70 -2.13
CA PRO A 130 9.85 5.73 -1.11
C PRO A 130 10.50 7.00 -1.66
N VAL A 131 11.52 6.84 -2.50
CA VAL A 131 12.26 7.97 -3.09
C VAL A 131 11.33 8.79 -3.97
N ASP A 132 10.66 8.18 -4.95
CA ASP A 132 9.77 8.92 -5.85
C ASP A 132 8.60 9.55 -5.10
N SER A 133 8.05 8.84 -4.11
CA SER A 133 6.95 9.36 -3.29
C SER A 133 7.38 10.61 -2.52
N VAL A 134 8.49 10.54 -1.78
CA VAL A 134 8.98 11.66 -0.97
C VAL A 134 9.38 12.84 -1.86
N LEU A 135 10.05 12.58 -2.99
CA LEU A 135 10.44 13.61 -3.94
C LEU A 135 9.24 14.31 -4.59
N SER A 136 8.11 13.59 -4.75
CA SER A 136 6.90 14.16 -5.36
C SER A 136 6.11 15.08 -4.43
N TRP A 137 6.21 14.90 -3.10
CA TRP A 137 5.37 15.63 -2.14
C TRP A 137 5.57 17.14 -2.16
N GLY A 138 6.84 17.60 -2.24
CA GLY A 138 7.16 19.02 -2.27
C GLY A 138 6.54 19.75 -3.48
N PRO A 139 6.77 19.29 -4.72
CA PRO A 139 6.11 19.82 -5.91
C PRO A 139 4.59 19.71 -5.88
N TYR A 140 4.03 18.58 -5.42
CA TYR A 140 2.58 18.37 -5.35
C TYR A 140 1.90 19.35 -4.37
N LEU A 141 2.43 19.50 -3.16
CA LEU A 141 1.85 20.40 -2.16
C LEU A 141 1.96 21.87 -2.56
N TYR A 142 3.01 22.23 -3.30
CA TYR A 142 3.13 23.57 -3.88
C TYR A 142 2.07 23.83 -4.96
N SER A 143 1.84 22.86 -5.86
CA SER A 143 0.90 23.05 -6.97
C SER A 143 -0.56 23.20 -6.53
N ILE A 144 -0.94 22.58 -5.41
CA ILE A 144 -2.30 22.69 -4.84
C ILE A 144 -2.46 23.88 -3.87
N GLY A 145 -1.47 24.78 -3.80
CA GLY A 145 -1.54 26.00 -2.98
C GLY A 145 -1.38 25.77 -1.48
N ASN A 146 -0.98 24.57 -1.05
CA ASN A 146 -0.81 24.22 0.35
C ASN A 146 0.58 24.61 0.91
N PHE A 147 1.48 25.17 0.08
CA PHE A 147 2.77 25.72 0.52
C PHE A 147 3.05 27.12 -0.03
N THR A 148 3.72 27.92 0.80
CA THR A 148 4.43 29.13 0.37
C THR A 148 5.75 28.73 -0.30
N SER A 149 6.27 29.60 -1.18
CA SER A 149 7.55 29.38 -1.87
C SER A 149 8.72 29.11 -0.90
N SER A 150 8.72 29.71 0.29
CA SER A 150 9.75 29.50 1.31
C SER A 150 9.72 28.11 1.96
N LEU A 151 8.55 27.50 2.12
CA LEU A 151 8.42 26.15 2.67
C LEU A 151 8.78 25.07 1.63
N HIS A 152 8.37 25.30 0.37
CA HIS A 152 8.73 24.43 -0.75
C HIS A 152 10.25 24.33 -0.91
N GLN A 153 10.94 25.47 -0.85
CA GLN A 153 12.39 25.51 -0.97
C GLN A 153 13.08 24.75 0.17
N ARG A 154 12.61 24.88 1.42
CA ARG A 154 13.16 24.15 2.58
C ARG A 154 13.02 22.63 2.48
N LEU A 155 11.91 22.12 1.94
CA LEU A 155 11.71 20.69 1.74
C LEU A 155 12.68 20.13 0.69
N LEU A 156 12.96 20.90 -0.35
CA LEU A 156 13.92 20.50 -1.38
C LEU A 156 15.37 20.41 -0.83
N TRP A 157 15.76 21.32 0.06
CA TRP A 157 17.08 21.29 0.72
C TRP A 157 17.27 20.13 1.71
N GLY A 158 16.19 19.57 2.24
CA GLY A 158 16.24 18.44 3.19
C GLY A 158 16.46 17.07 2.54
N VAL A 159 16.33 16.99 1.21
CA VAL A 159 16.54 15.75 0.45
C VAL A 159 17.94 15.79 -0.18
N PRO A 160 18.78 14.74 -0.01
CA PRO A 160 20.07 14.65 -0.66
C PRO A 160 20.00 14.89 -2.17
N GLN A 161 20.86 15.78 -2.68
CA GLN A 161 20.83 16.20 -4.08
C GLN A 161 21.11 15.04 -5.06
N SER A 162 21.77 13.97 -4.57
CA SER A 162 22.03 12.73 -5.30
C SER A 162 20.78 11.89 -5.60
N LEU A 163 19.65 12.16 -4.93
CA LEU A 163 18.39 11.44 -5.15
C LEU A 163 17.53 12.08 -6.24
N TYR A 164 17.86 13.29 -6.72
CA TYR A 164 17.14 13.92 -7.82
C TYR A 164 17.64 13.39 -9.16
N PRO A 165 16.75 12.95 -10.07
CA PRO A 165 17.13 12.40 -11.38
C PRO A 165 17.74 13.43 -12.35
N CYS A 166 17.74 14.72 -11.99
CA CYS A 166 18.46 15.79 -12.68
C CYS A 166 19.04 16.77 -11.66
N SER A 167 20.22 17.33 -11.93
CA SER A 167 20.87 18.35 -11.10
C SER A 167 20.03 19.62 -11.06
N ILE A 168 19.12 19.73 -10.10
CA ILE A 168 18.39 20.98 -9.86
C ILE A 168 19.37 21.95 -9.21
N HIS A 169 19.92 22.86 -10.02
CA HIS A 169 20.70 23.99 -9.54
C HIS A 169 19.73 25.13 -9.20
N PHE A 170 19.48 25.36 -7.91
CA PHE A 170 18.81 26.57 -7.48
C PHE A 170 19.82 27.72 -7.45
N ILE A 171 19.71 28.63 -8.41
CA ILE A 171 20.40 29.92 -8.34
C ILE A 171 19.71 30.73 -7.24
N LYS A 172 20.45 31.04 -6.17
CA LYS A 172 20.02 31.95 -5.12
C LYS A 172 19.91 33.35 -5.73
N ASP A 173 18.69 33.88 -5.85
CA ASP A 173 18.53 35.30 -6.18
C ASP A 173 18.83 36.12 -4.92
N GLU A 174 20.01 36.75 -4.88
CA GLU A 174 20.46 37.59 -3.76
C GLU A 174 19.86 39.01 -3.77
N LYS A 175 18.78 39.27 -4.53
CA LYS A 175 18.14 40.58 -4.59
C LYS A 175 16.86 40.70 -3.75
N GLN A 176 16.96 40.49 -2.44
CA GLN A 176 16.00 41.07 -1.49
C GLN A 176 16.65 41.43 -0.14
N ASN A 177 17.83 42.04 -0.19
CA ASN A 177 18.29 42.92 0.89
C ASN A 177 17.97 44.35 0.48
N ASN A 178 16.82 44.87 0.89
CA ASN A 178 16.66 46.30 1.13
C ASN A 178 15.69 46.50 2.29
N VAL A 179 16.30 46.81 3.43
CA VAL A 179 15.69 47.45 4.59
C VAL A 179 15.12 48.79 4.13
N THR A 180 13.89 49.12 4.54
CA THR A 180 13.51 50.52 4.75
C THR A 180 12.79 50.62 6.08
N GLN A 181 13.34 51.47 6.93
CA GLN A 181 12.99 51.77 8.32
C GLN A 181 11.55 52.26 8.49
N LEU A 182 10.90 51.86 9.58
CA LEU A 182 10.94 52.63 10.83
C LEU A 182 11.34 51.70 11.99
#